data_AF-X1IJE8-F1
#
_entry.id   AF-X1IJE8-F1
#
_cell.length_a   1.000
_cell.length_b   1.000
_cell.length_c   1.000
_cell.angle_alpha   90.00
_cell.angle_beta   90.00
_cell.angle_gamma   90.00
#
_symmetry.space_group_name_H-M   'P 1'
#
loop_
_entity.id
_entity.type
_entity.pdbx_description
1 polymer ?
#
loop_
_entity_poly.entity_id
_entity_poly.type
_entity_poly.pdbx_seq_one_letter_code
_entity_poly.pdbx_strand_id
1 'polypeptide(L)'
;MSPARSFVEGEATAPIALDVKGDDLGILIGRRGQTLSCLQYIVRLIVGHQTEAWVPIIVDVEGYKQRRYEALQALAWRIAEQVKTGGESFTLEPMSAYERRIIHLALAEHPDVTTQSIGEDEARKVVISPKEQ
;
A
#
# COMPACT_ATOMS: atom_id res chain seq x y z
N MET A 1 -10.66 11.48 -31.26
CA MET A 1 -9.35 10.83 -31.00
C MET A 1 -8.33 11.94 -30.80
N SER A 2 -7.97 12.22 -29.55
CA SER A 2 -6.93 13.21 -29.22
C SER A 2 -5.63 12.45 -28.94
N PRO A 3 -4.48 12.90 -29.46
CA PRO A 3 -3.25 12.10 -29.47
C PRO A 3 -2.62 12.01 -28.07
N ALA A 4 -1.90 10.92 -27.84
CA ALA A 4 -1.11 10.68 -26.65
C ALA A 4 -0.14 11.83 -26.40
N ARG A 5 -0.24 12.50 -25.24
CA ARG A 5 0.78 13.46 -24.78
C ARG A 5 2.05 12.68 -24.46
N SER A 6 3.09 12.94 -25.24
CA SER A 6 4.46 12.50 -25.02
C SER A 6 4.92 12.91 -23.62
N PHE A 7 5.43 11.93 -22.85
CA PHE A 7 6.14 12.18 -21.62
C PHE A 7 7.42 12.93 -21.95
N VAL A 8 7.44 14.23 -21.62
CA VAL A 8 8.68 15.00 -21.57
C VAL A 8 9.39 14.58 -20.28
N GLU A 9 10.62 14.09 -20.40
CA GLU A 9 11.55 13.91 -19.27
C GLU A 9 11.83 15.29 -18.67
N GLY A 10 10.98 15.70 -17.72
CA GLY A 10 11.23 16.85 -16.86
C GLY A 10 12.04 16.42 -15.64
N GLU A 11 12.97 17.26 -15.22
CA GLU A 11 13.76 17.13 -13.99
C GLU A 11 12.93 16.54 -12.85
N ALA A 12 13.47 15.53 -12.17
CA ALA A 12 12.81 14.83 -11.07
C ALA A 12 12.45 15.81 -9.95
N THR A 13 11.25 16.39 -10.06
CA THR A 13 10.74 17.33 -9.08
C THR A 13 10.47 16.55 -7.80
N ALA A 14 11.08 16.97 -6.70
CA ALA A 14 10.91 16.32 -5.41
C ALA A 14 9.41 16.27 -5.03
N PRO A 15 8.94 15.16 -4.45
CA PRO A 15 7.54 15.05 -4.06
C PRO A 15 7.18 16.07 -2.97
N ILE A 16 6.01 16.68 -3.10
CA ILE A 16 5.44 17.55 -2.08
C ILE A 16 4.67 16.69 -1.09
N ALA A 17 5.12 16.67 0.16
CA ALA A 17 4.42 16.00 1.25
C ALA A 17 3.43 16.96 1.93
N LEU A 18 2.15 16.59 1.92
CA LEU A 18 1.08 17.26 2.65
C LEU A 18 0.72 16.40 3.86
N ASP A 19 1.10 16.85 5.05
CA ASP A 19 0.77 16.19 6.31
C ASP A 19 -0.41 16.91 6.99
N VAL A 20 -1.52 16.20 7.14
CA VAL A 20 -2.73 16.71 7.79
C VAL A 20 -2.67 16.43 9.28
N LYS A 21 -2.76 17.48 10.09
CA LYS A 21 -2.70 17.44 11.57
C LYS A 21 -3.92 18.11 12.18
N GLY A 22 -4.34 17.62 13.35
CA GLY A 22 -5.52 18.10 14.04
C GLY A 22 -6.25 16.96 14.76
N ASP A 23 -7.39 17.30 15.36
CA ASP A 23 -8.20 16.36 16.13
C ASP A 23 -9.18 15.58 15.23
N ASP A 24 -9.58 14.38 15.67
CA ASP A 24 -10.60 13.53 15.03
C ASP A 24 -10.36 13.19 13.53
N LEU A 25 -9.10 13.11 13.11
CA LEU A 25 -8.73 12.83 11.71
C LEU A 25 -8.93 11.37 11.27
N GLY A 26 -9.44 10.49 12.14
CA GLY A 26 -9.69 9.08 11.82
C GLY A 26 -10.59 8.88 10.60
N ILE A 27 -11.53 9.80 10.36
CA ILE A 27 -12.40 9.80 9.19
C ILE A 27 -11.64 9.98 7.87
N LEU A 28 -10.55 10.76 7.86
CA LEU A 28 -9.72 11.00 6.68
C LEU A 28 -8.88 9.78 6.32
N ILE A 29 -8.56 8.94 7.30
CA ILE A 29 -7.86 7.67 7.08
C ILE A 29 -8.84 6.65 6.47
N GLY A 30 -9.99 6.46 7.14
CA GLY A 30 -10.98 5.46 6.77
C GLY A 30 -10.50 4.02 6.93
N ARG A 31 -11.31 3.06 6.46
CA ARG A 31 -11.00 1.63 6.63
C ARG A 31 -9.72 1.27 5.88
N ARG A 32 -8.67 0.89 6.63
CA ARG A 32 -7.35 0.51 6.10
C ARG A 32 -6.70 1.58 5.21
N GLY A 33 -7.03 2.86 5.39
CA GLY A 33 -6.44 3.95 4.60
C GLY A 33 -7.10 4.17 3.23
N GLN A 34 -8.27 3.56 2.97
CA GLN A 34 -8.98 3.72 1.70
C GLN A 34 -9.41 5.18 1.48
N THR A 35 -9.95 5.84 2.51
CA THR A 35 -10.33 7.26 2.41
C THR A 35 -9.11 8.14 2.14
N LEU A 36 -8.00 7.90 2.82
CA LEU A 36 -6.76 8.64 2.59
C LEU A 36 -6.25 8.46 1.15
N SER A 37 -6.39 7.26 0.60
CA SER A 37 -6.00 6.97 -0.78
C SER A 37 -6.89 7.72 -1.79
N CYS A 38 -8.20 7.74 -1.55
CA CYS A 38 -9.15 8.52 -2.35
C CYS A 38 -8.88 10.03 -2.24
N LEU A 39 -8.61 10.54 -1.03
CA LEU A 39 -8.25 11.93 -0.79
C LEU A 39 -6.98 12.31 -1.57
N GLN A 40 -5.92 11.50 -1.48
CA GLN A 40 -4.71 11.72 -2.24
C GLN A 40 -4.96 11.75 -3.76
N TYR A 41 -5.81 10.87 -4.27
CA TYR A 41 -6.17 10.85 -5.69
C TYR A 41 -6.90 12.13 -6.11
N ILE A 42 -7.92 12.55 -5.36
CA ILE A 42 -8.69 13.77 -5.65
C ILE A 42 -7.79 15.00 -5.59
N VAL A 43 -6.94 15.12 -4.57
CA VAL A 43 -5.99 16.24 -4.43
C VAL A 43 -5.05 16.32 -5.64
N ARG A 44 -4.52 15.19 -6.11
CA ARG A 44 -3.67 15.15 -7.31
C ARG A 44 -4.42 15.60 -8.57
N LEU A 45 -5.68 15.20 -8.72
CA LEU A 45 -6.50 15.64 -9.85
C LEU A 45 -6.76 17.15 -9.82
N ILE A 46 -7.14 17.69 -8.65
CA ILE A 46 -7.40 19.11 -8.48
C ILE A 46 -6.16 19.93 -8.79
N VAL A 47 -5.00 19.57 -8.20
CA VAL A 47 -3.77 20.31 -8.42
C VAL A 47 -3.31 20.18 -9.86
N GLY A 48 -3.29 18.98 -10.43
CA GLY A 48 -2.86 18.77 -11.82
C GLY A 48 -3.73 19.54 -12.82
N HIS A 49 -5.02 19.70 -12.54
CA HIS A 49 -5.90 20.54 -13.34
C HIS A 49 -5.58 22.04 -13.18
N GLN A 50 -5.32 22.51 -11.97
CA GLN A 50 -5.03 23.93 -11.71
C GLN A 50 -3.66 24.38 -12.21
N THR A 51 -2.66 23.50 -12.16
CA THR A 51 -1.28 23.81 -12.57
C THR A 51 -0.99 23.46 -14.02
N GLU A 52 -1.94 22.82 -14.72
CA GLU A 52 -1.76 22.23 -16.07
C GLU A 52 -0.51 21.33 -16.18
N ALA A 53 -0.02 20.82 -15.05
CA ALA A 53 1.25 20.11 -14.92
C ALA A 53 1.13 18.97 -13.92
N TRP A 54 1.89 17.90 -14.11
CA TRP A 54 1.95 16.81 -13.14
C TRP A 54 2.77 17.24 -11.92
N VAL A 55 2.15 17.21 -10.74
CA VAL A 55 2.80 17.53 -9.47
C VAL A 55 2.83 16.29 -8.57
N PRO A 56 4.01 15.80 -8.14
CA PRO A 56 4.13 14.63 -7.29
C PRO A 56 3.71 14.93 -5.84
N ILE A 57 2.40 14.89 -5.55
CA ILE A 57 1.87 15.14 -4.20
C ILE A 57 1.67 13.84 -3.43
N ILE A 58 2.04 13.82 -2.16
CA ILE A 58 1.76 12.74 -1.20
C ILE A 58 0.94 13.33 -0.05
N VAL A 59 -0.21 12.73 0.25
CA VAL A 59 -1.07 13.15 1.37
C VAL A 59 -0.96 12.13 2.48
N ASP A 60 -0.56 12.54 3.67
CA ASP A 60 -0.52 11.71 4.87
C ASP A 60 -1.33 12.34 6.01
N VAL A 61 -1.70 11.51 6.99
CA VAL A 61 -2.46 11.91 8.17
C VAL A 61 -1.68 11.44 9.38
N GLU A 62 -0.97 12.37 10.02
CA GLU A 62 -0.20 12.14 11.25
C GLU A 62 0.72 10.91 11.19
N GLY A 63 1.38 10.66 10.07
CA GLY A 63 2.27 9.51 9.90
C GLY A 63 1.55 8.16 9.76
N TYR A 64 0.26 8.14 9.42
CA TYR A 64 -0.51 6.91 9.23
C TYR A 64 0.15 5.94 8.25
N LYS A 65 0.68 6.42 7.12
CA LYS A 65 1.31 5.55 6.12
C LYS A 65 2.47 4.75 6.70
N GLN A 66 3.33 5.39 7.49
CA GLN A 66 4.48 4.74 8.13
C GLN A 66 4.01 3.71 9.16
N ARG A 67 3.08 4.09 10.06
CA ARG A 67 2.51 3.16 11.04
C ARG A 67 1.83 1.96 10.38
N ARG A 68 1.14 2.18 9.26
CA ARG A 68 0.49 1.11 8.50
C ARG A 68 1.49 0.15 7.86
N TYR A 69 2.59 0.68 7.33
CA TYR A 69 3.70 -0.11 6.78
C TYR A 69 4.28 -1.04 7.84
N GLU A 70 4.66 -0.49 9.00
CA GLU A 70 5.21 -1.25 10.13
C GLU A 70 4.22 -2.31 10.65
N ALA A 71 2.94 -1.95 10.77
CA ALA A 71 1.91 -2.88 11.21
C ALA A 71 1.73 -4.06 10.25
N LEU A 72 1.87 -3.84 8.93
CA LEU A 72 1.78 -4.91 7.93
C LEU A 72 3.00 -5.82 7.96
N GLN A 73 4.21 -5.28 8.18
CA GLN A 73 5.40 -6.10 8.38
C GLN A 73 5.27 -6.97 9.64
N ALA A 74 4.85 -6.37 10.76
CA ALA A 74 4.65 -7.11 12.01
C ALA A 74 3.58 -8.20 11.86
N LEU A 75 2.49 -7.90 11.15
CA LEU A 75 1.46 -8.89 10.81
C LEU A 75 2.05 -10.05 10.00
N ALA A 76 2.85 -9.76 8.97
CA ALA A 76 3.45 -10.78 8.11
C ALA A 76 4.31 -11.76 8.93
N TRP A 77 5.22 -11.23 9.77
CA TRP A 77 6.08 -12.04 10.63
C TRP A 77 5.29 -12.88 11.64
N ARG A 78 4.29 -12.29 12.29
CA ARG A 78 3.44 -13.02 13.23
C ARG A 78 2.74 -14.21 12.57
N ILE A 79 2.19 -14.00 11.37
CA ILE A 79 1.50 -15.06 10.64
C ILE A 79 2.49 -16.10 10.11
N ALA A 80 3.69 -15.70 9.67
CA ALA A 80 4.74 -16.63 9.27
C ALA A 80 5.09 -17.61 10.41
N GLU A 81 5.26 -17.13 11.63
CA GLU A 81 5.53 -18.00 12.80
C GLU A 81 4.36 -18.96 13.11
N GLN A 82 3.13 -18.49 12.97
CA GLN A 82 1.94 -19.36 13.12
C GLN A 82 1.91 -20.45 12.05
N VAL A 83 2.15 -20.10 10.78
CA VAL A 83 2.16 -21.04 9.66
C VAL A 83 3.31 -22.05 9.80
N LYS A 84 4.50 -21.59 10.18
CA LYS A 84 5.65 -22.45 10.46
C LYS A 84 5.35 -23.47 11.55
N THR A 85 4.74 -23.03 12.65
CA THR A 85 4.45 -23.90 13.81
C THR A 85 3.29 -24.85 13.53
N GLY A 86 2.24 -24.37 12.86
CA GLY A 86 1.03 -25.15 12.59
C GLY A 86 1.12 -26.05 11.36
N GLY A 87 1.98 -25.73 10.40
CA GLY A 87 2.07 -26.46 9.12
C GLY A 87 0.89 -26.21 8.17
N GLU A 88 0.00 -25.28 8.49
CA GLU A 88 -1.17 -24.94 7.68
C GLU A 88 -1.05 -23.52 7.10
N SER A 89 -1.46 -23.35 5.85
CA SER A 89 -1.48 -22.05 5.19
C SER A 89 -2.47 -21.08 5.83
N PHE A 90 -2.10 -19.80 5.88
CA PHE A 90 -2.96 -18.72 6.35
C PHE A 90 -3.31 -17.76 5.20
N THR A 91 -4.60 -17.45 5.04
CA THR A 91 -5.07 -16.49 4.04
C THR A 91 -5.40 -15.16 4.72
N LEU A 92 -4.72 -14.09 4.30
CA LEU A 92 -4.98 -12.74 4.81
C LEU A 92 -6.24 -12.13 4.19
N GLU A 93 -6.75 -11.08 4.83
CA GLU A 93 -7.82 -10.24 4.28
C GLU A 93 -7.39 -9.58 2.96
N PRO A 94 -8.31 -9.28 2.03
CA PRO A 94 -8.00 -8.56 0.80
C PRO A 94 -7.37 -7.18 1.06
N MET A 95 -6.39 -6.79 0.25
CA MET A 95 -5.62 -5.57 0.46
C MET A 95 -5.02 -5.03 -0.85
N SER A 96 -4.58 -3.78 -0.84
CA SER A 96 -4.05 -3.12 -2.04
C SER A 96 -2.78 -3.80 -2.55
N ALA A 97 -2.46 -3.62 -3.84
CA ALA A 97 -1.24 -4.18 -4.43
C ALA A 97 0.04 -3.75 -3.69
N TYR A 98 0.07 -2.51 -3.19
CA TYR A 98 1.17 -1.99 -2.37
C TYR A 98 1.29 -2.75 -1.04
N GLU A 99 0.19 -2.95 -0.32
CA GLU A 99 0.18 -3.70 0.94
C GLU A 99 0.59 -5.17 0.74
N ARG A 100 0.11 -5.81 -0.33
CA ARG A 100 0.54 -7.17 -0.70
C ARG A 100 2.05 -7.22 -0.94
N ARG A 101 2.60 -6.23 -1.65
CA ARG A 101 4.04 -6.11 -1.88
C ARG A 101 4.82 -5.97 -0.57
N ILE A 102 4.31 -5.22 0.42
CA ILE A 102 4.97 -5.12 1.74
C ILE A 102 5.11 -6.50 2.37
N ILE A 103 4.05 -7.31 2.37
CA ILE A 103 4.07 -8.65 2.96
C ILE A 103 5.02 -9.57 2.19
N HIS A 104 4.93 -9.58 0.86
CA HIS A 104 5.81 -10.38 0.02
C HIS A 104 7.29 -10.05 0.28
N LEU A 105 7.64 -8.77 0.37
CA LEU A 105 9.00 -8.33 0.65
C LEU A 105 9.43 -8.63 2.08
N ALA A 106 8.53 -8.48 3.06
CA ALA A 106 8.84 -8.78 4.46
C ALA A 106 9.20 -10.26 4.68
N LEU A 107 8.63 -11.16 3.88
CA LEU A 107 8.83 -12.61 4.00
C LEU A 107 9.65 -13.22 2.85
N ALA A 108 10.22 -12.40 1.96
CA ALA A 108 10.91 -12.89 0.76
C ALA A 108 12.04 -13.88 1.08
N GLU A 109 12.84 -13.57 2.10
CA GLU A 109 13.98 -14.36 2.55
C GLU A 109 13.65 -15.27 3.75
N HIS A 110 12.36 -15.42 4.10
CA HIS A 110 11.99 -16.24 5.25
C HIS A 110 12.35 -17.72 5.00
N PRO A 111 13.05 -18.42 5.90
CA PRO A 111 13.51 -19.79 5.65
C PRO A 111 12.37 -20.79 5.51
N ASP A 112 11.30 -20.65 6.30
CA ASP A 112 10.28 -21.70 6.46
C ASP A 112 8.95 -21.47 5.74
N VAL A 113 8.69 -20.27 5.19
CA VAL A 113 7.39 -19.93 4.57
C VAL A 113 7.55 -19.26 3.21
N THR A 114 6.53 -19.41 2.37
CA THR A 114 6.41 -18.74 1.07
C THR A 114 5.11 -17.94 1.02
N THR A 115 5.02 -17.01 0.05
CA THR A 115 3.87 -16.12 -0.10
C THR A 115 3.36 -16.11 -1.52
N GLN A 116 2.04 -16.10 -1.70
CA GLN A 116 1.39 -16.02 -3.01
C GLN A 116 0.20 -15.06 -2.96
N SER A 117 0.05 -14.22 -3.98
CA SER A 117 -1.16 -13.41 -4.16
C SER A 117 -2.22 -14.18 -4.96
N ILE A 118 -3.44 -14.32 -4.41
CA ILE A 118 -4.58 -14.98 -5.07
C ILE A 118 -5.78 -14.04 -5.18
N GLY A 119 -6.76 -14.39 -6.02
CA GLY A 119 -7.97 -13.60 -6.30
C GLY A 119 -7.76 -12.54 -7.38
N GLU A 120 -8.80 -11.72 -7.61
CA GLU A 120 -8.84 -10.66 -8.63
C GLU A 120 -9.26 -9.33 -8.01
N ASP A 121 -8.75 -8.22 -8.59
CA ASP A 121 -9.06 -6.84 -8.20
C ASP A 121 -9.10 -6.58 -6.69
N GLU A 122 -10.24 -6.11 -6.17
CA GLU A 122 -10.43 -5.76 -4.76
C GLU A 122 -10.42 -6.97 -3.83
N ALA A 123 -10.68 -8.17 -4.36
CA ALA A 123 -10.64 -9.42 -3.61
C ALA A 123 -9.22 -10.02 -3.54
N ARG A 124 -8.22 -9.40 -4.20
CA ARG A 124 -6.84 -9.91 -4.15
C ARG A 124 -6.27 -9.86 -2.73
N LYS A 125 -5.68 -10.97 -2.33
CA LYS A 125 -5.13 -11.22 -0.99
C LYS A 125 -3.86 -12.06 -1.05
N VAL A 126 -3.12 -12.10 0.06
CA VAL A 126 -1.91 -12.91 0.19
C VAL A 126 -2.21 -14.16 1.00
N VAL A 127 -1.74 -15.30 0.51
CA VAL A 127 -1.65 -16.56 1.23
C VAL A 127 -0.20 -16.74 1.66
N ILE A 128 -0.01 -17.10 2.92
CA ILE A 128 1.29 -17.48 3.49
C ILE A 128 1.22 -18.99 3.74
N SER A 129 2.14 -19.74 3.16
CA SER A 129 2.17 -21.21 3.21
C SER A 129 3.52 -21.70 3.72
N PRO A 130 3.59 -22.87 4.38
CA PRO A 130 4.88 -23.51 4.64
C PRO A 130 5.63 -23.72 3.32
N LYS A 131 6.96 -23.61 3.33
CA LYS A 131 7.76 -24.04 2.18
C LYS A 131 7.68 -25.56 2.06
N GLU A 132 7.46 -26.04 0.86
CA GLU A 132 7.69 -27.44 0.53
C GLU A 132 9.20 -27.71 0.71
N GLN A 133 9.54 -28.69 1.54
CA GLN A 133 10.93 -29.14 1.78
C GLN A 133 11.41 -30.01 0.64
#